data_AF-A0A0E0CVP0-F1
#
_entry.id   AF-A0A0E0CVP0-F1
#
_cell.length_a   1.000
_cell.length_b   1.000
_cell.length_c   1.000
_cell.angle_alpha   90.00
_cell.angle_beta   90.00
_cell.angle_gamma   90.00
#
_symmetry.space_group_name_H-M   'P 1'
#
loop_
_entity.id
_entity.type
_entity.pdbx_description
1 polymer ?
#
loop_
_entity_poly.entity_id
_entity_poly.type
_entity_poly.pdbx_seq_one_letter_code
_entity_poly.pdbx_strand_id
1 'polypeptide(L)'
;MVRLRRTGFAVKPAKGSAVLFFSLHPNATLDTDSLHGSCPVIEGEKWSATKWIHVRSYSYRRRSAGKCEDEHVLCSSWAAAGECAKNPGYMVGTSDSPPGFCRKSCNVCTKSTSSSPTLLRRPKGS
;
A
#
# COMPACT_ATOMS: atom_id res chain seq x y z
N MET A 1 -27.80 5.38 -8.38
CA MET A 1 -27.34 6.03 -7.12
C MET A 1 -26.08 5.37 -6.59
N VAL A 2 -25.29 6.07 -5.78
CA VAL A 2 -24.29 5.45 -4.88
C VAL A 2 -24.95 5.32 -3.51
N ARG A 3 -24.93 4.13 -2.91
CA ARG A 3 -25.64 3.83 -1.66
C ARG A 3 -24.70 3.20 -0.64
N LEU A 4 -24.75 3.69 0.60
CA LEU A 4 -24.12 3.07 1.76
C LEU A 4 -24.90 1.83 2.19
N ARG A 5 -24.22 0.70 2.38
CA ARG A 5 -24.84 -0.58 2.69
C ARG A 5 -25.47 -0.61 4.08
N ARG A 6 -24.79 -0.05 5.10
CA ARG A 6 -25.25 -0.13 6.50
C ARG A 6 -26.34 0.88 6.82
N THR A 7 -26.16 2.15 6.44
CA THR A 7 -27.12 3.22 6.76
C THR A 7 -28.24 3.38 5.72
N GLY A 8 -28.05 2.86 4.50
CA GLY A 8 -28.97 3.05 3.40
C GLY A 8 -28.97 4.46 2.79
N PHE A 9 -28.12 5.37 3.28
CA PHE A 9 -27.95 6.69 2.69
C PHE A 9 -27.55 6.57 1.22
N ALA A 10 -28.19 7.32 0.33
CA ALA A 10 -27.96 7.21 -1.11
C ALA A 10 -27.92 8.58 -1.79
N VAL A 11 -26.97 8.72 -2.71
CA VAL A 11 -26.79 9.93 -3.53
C VAL A 11 -27.20 9.62 -4.96
N LYS A 12 -28.12 10.42 -5.50
CA LYS A 12 -28.51 10.36 -6.92
C LYS A 12 -27.41 10.99 -7.78
N PRO A 13 -27.04 10.35 -8.91
CA PRO A 13 -26.02 10.92 -9.80
C PRO A 13 -26.56 12.17 -10.49
N ALA A 14 -25.74 13.23 -10.53
CA ALA A 14 -25.97 14.43 -11.31
C ALA A 14 -24.67 14.79 -12.04
N LYS A 15 -24.77 15.25 -13.29
CA LYS A 15 -23.61 15.60 -14.12
C LYS A 15 -22.80 16.70 -13.44
N GLY A 16 -21.50 16.48 -13.27
CA GLY A 16 -20.59 17.42 -12.61
C GLY A 16 -20.52 17.30 -11.08
N SER A 17 -21.43 16.54 -10.44
CA SER A 17 -21.36 16.28 -8.99
C SER A 17 -20.34 15.19 -8.65
N ALA A 18 -19.78 15.27 -7.45
CA ALA A 18 -18.91 14.25 -6.88
C ALA A 18 -19.40 13.80 -5.49
N VAL A 19 -19.06 12.57 -5.12
CA VAL A 19 -19.24 12.05 -3.77
C VAL A 19 -17.86 11.68 -3.25
N LEU A 20 -17.51 12.22 -2.07
CA LEU A 20 -16.32 11.83 -1.34
C LEU A 20 -16.74 11.02 -0.10
N PHE A 21 -16.11 9.88 0.10
CA PHE A 21 -16.26 9.07 1.31
C PHE A 21 -14.88 8.51 1.68
N PHE A 22 -14.69 8.23 2.96
CA PHE A 22 -13.43 7.70 3.49
C PHE A 22 -13.62 6.23 3.83
N SER A 23 -12.67 5.38 3.42
CA SER A 23 -12.68 3.95 3.79
C SER A 23 -12.04 3.68 5.16
N LEU A 24 -11.44 4.71 5.77
CA LEU A 24 -10.69 4.63 7.01
C LEU A 24 -11.15 5.72 7.98
N HIS A 25 -11.15 5.39 9.26
CA HIS A 25 -11.22 6.36 10.34
C HIS A 25 -9.89 7.15 10.44
N PRO A 26 -9.87 8.29 11.15
CA PRO A 26 -8.63 9.06 11.37
C PRO A 26 -7.51 8.26 12.05
N ASN A 27 -7.86 7.23 12.83
CA ASN A 27 -6.92 6.30 13.46
C ASN A 27 -6.41 5.18 12.50
N ALA A 28 -6.66 5.31 11.20
CA ALA A 28 -6.30 4.36 10.14
C ALA A 28 -6.94 2.96 10.24
N THR A 29 -7.94 2.76 11.11
CA THR A 29 -8.75 1.55 11.11
C THR A 29 -9.79 1.59 9.99
N LEU A 30 -10.18 0.41 9.49
CA LEU A 30 -11.23 0.31 8.45
C LEU A 30 -12.56 0.86 8.97
N ASP A 31 -13.22 1.68 8.15
CA ASP A 31 -14.57 2.15 8.40
C ASP A 31 -15.58 1.20 7.72
N THR A 32 -16.28 0.39 8.53
CA THR A 32 -17.28 -0.55 8.02
C THR A 32 -18.57 0.12 7.55
N ASP A 33 -18.87 1.35 8.00
CA ASP A 33 -20.04 2.13 7.58
C ASP A 33 -19.83 2.77 6.19
N SER A 34 -18.57 2.90 5.76
CA SER A 34 -18.20 3.35 4.41
C SER A 34 -18.52 2.36 3.28
N LEU A 35 -18.91 1.13 3.60
CA LEU A 35 -19.22 0.10 2.61
C LEU A 35 -20.36 0.57 1.71
N HIS A 36 -20.09 0.68 0.41
CA HIS A 36 -20.98 1.32 -0.54
C HIS A 36 -21.04 0.52 -1.84
N GLY A 37 -22.06 0.81 -2.65
CA GLY A 37 -22.20 0.23 -3.98
C GLY A 37 -22.96 1.15 -4.92
N SER A 38 -22.84 0.87 -6.22
CA SER A 38 -23.74 1.45 -7.21
C SER A 38 -24.99 0.58 -7.27
N CYS A 39 -26.16 1.21 -7.19
CA CYS A 39 -27.40 0.51 -7.54
C CYS A 39 -27.52 0.35 -9.06
N PRO A 40 -28.29 -0.65 -9.54
CA PRO A 40 -28.55 -0.85 -10.96
C PRO A 40 -29.10 0.41 -11.63
N VAL A 41 -28.75 0.61 -12.90
CA VAL A 41 -29.36 1.62 -13.76
C VAL A 41 -30.65 1.02 -14.29
N ILE A 42 -31.79 1.63 -13.95
CA ILE A 42 -33.11 1.15 -14.38
C ILE A 42 -33.53 1.70 -15.74
N GLU A 43 -32.93 2.82 -16.16
CA GLU A 43 -33.19 3.48 -17.44
C GLU A 43 -31.93 4.27 -17.88
N GLY A 44 -31.62 4.20 -19.18
CA GLY A 44 -30.48 4.90 -19.78
C GLY A 44 -29.11 4.34 -19.36
N GLU A 45 -28.10 5.22 -19.35
CA GLU A 45 -26.72 4.89 -18.98
C GLU A 45 -26.21 5.79 -17.85
N LYS A 46 -25.32 5.25 -17.01
CA LYS A 46 -24.64 6.01 -15.96
C LYS A 46 -23.14 5.89 -16.12
N TRP A 47 -22.48 7.02 -16.42
CA TRP A 47 -21.03 7.15 -16.46
C TRP A 47 -20.50 7.76 -15.15
N SER A 48 -19.37 7.25 -14.67
CA SER A 48 -18.69 7.76 -13.46
C SER A 48 -17.18 7.59 -13.56
N ALA A 49 -16.44 8.54 -13.02
CA ALA A 49 -14.99 8.43 -12.87
C ALA A 49 -14.63 8.30 -11.38
N THR A 50 -13.84 7.29 -11.04
CA THR A 50 -13.42 7.03 -9.65
C THR A 50 -11.96 7.39 -9.47
N LYS A 51 -11.66 8.20 -8.46
CA LYS A 51 -10.28 8.48 -8.02
C LYS A 51 -10.05 7.87 -6.65
N TRP A 52 -9.13 6.91 -6.58
CA TRP A 52 -8.68 6.34 -5.32
C TRP A 52 -7.48 7.12 -4.78
N ILE A 53 -7.58 7.60 -3.53
CA ILE A 53 -6.53 8.33 -2.83
C ILE A 53 -6.01 7.41 -1.71
N HIS A 54 -4.72 7.13 -1.71
CA HIS A 54 -4.08 6.21 -0.76
C HIS A 54 -3.36 6.99 0.34
N VAL A 55 -3.30 6.41 1.55
CA VAL A 55 -2.58 6.96 2.71
C VAL A 55 -1.07 7.10 2.45
N ARG A 56 -0.51 6.26 1.57
CA ARG A 56 0.89 6.32 1.14
C ARG A 56 0.96 6.46 -0.38
N SER A 57 2.05 7.04 -0.87
CA SER A 57 2.31 7.12 -2.30
C SER A 57 2.21 5.75 -2.96
N TYR A 58 1.60 5.70 -4.15
CA TYR A 58 1.56 4.47 -4.95
C TYR A 58 2.97 4.00 -5.36
N SER A 59 3.91 4.94 -5.58
CA SER A 59 5.31 4.62 -5.90
C SER A 59 6.05 3.93 -4.75
N TYR A 60 5.60 4.13 -3.50
CA TYR A 60 6.18 3.47 -2.33
C TYR A 60 6.04 1.94 -2.40
N ARG A 61 4.97 1.43 -3.03
CA ARG A 61 4.74 -0.02 -3.22
C ARG A 61 5.54 -0.63 -4.38
N ARG A 62 6.18 0.19 -5.23
CA ARG A 62 7.02 -0.28 -6.34
C ARG A 62 8.52 -0.22 -6.04
N ARG A 63 8.91 0.16 -4.81
CA ARG A 63 10.30 0.06 -4.37
C ARG A 63 10.69 -1.40 -4.37
N SER A 64 11.63 -1.75 -5.24
CA SER A 64 12.08 -3.13 -5.41
C SER A 64 12.60 -3.62 -4.06
N ALA A 65 11.93 -4.63 -3.50
CA ALA A 65 12.40 -5.33 -2.31
C ALA A 65 13.82 -5.90 -2.46
N GLY A 66 14.37 -5.90 -3.69
CA GLY A 66 15.69 -6.41 -4.02
C GLY A 66 16.86 -5.41 -3.96
N LYS A 67 16.65 -4.09 -3.85
CA LYS A 67 17.77 -3.14 -3.69
C LYS A 67 17.88 -2.67 -2.26
N CYS A 68 19.01 -2.99 -1.63
CA CYS A 68 19.31 -2.55 -0.28
C CYS A 68 20.35 -1.44 -0.32
N GLU A 69 19.86 -0.21 -0.43
CA GLU A 69 20.64 1.02 -0.57
C GLU A 69 20.04 2.13 0.32
N ASP A 70 20.81 3.20 0.51
CA ASP A 70 20.33 4.40 1.18
C ASP A 70 19.75 5.35 0.13
N GLU A 71 18.53 5.84 0.36
CA GLU A 71 17.84 6.76 -0.54
C GLU A 71 18.00 8.22 -0.14
N HIS A 72 18.60 8.48 1.01
CA HIS A 72 18.86 9.82 1.48
C HIS A 72 20.33 9.99 1.83
N VAL A 73 20.90 11.12 1.41
CA VAL A 73 22.32 11.46 1.65
C VAL A 73 22.67 11.53 3.14
N LEU A 74 21.69 11.83 4.00
CA LEU A 74 21.86 11.91 5.45
C LEU A 74 21.64 10.58 6.18
N CYS A 75 21.34 9.47 5.49
CA CYS A 75 21.08 8.18 6.12
C CYS A 75 22.21 7.74 7.07
N SER A 76 23.47 7.98 6.71
CA SER A 76 24.61 7.63 7.57
C SER A 76 24.69 8.48 8.83
N SER A 77 24.39 9.78 8.72
CA SER A 77 24.36 10.69 9.87
C SER A 77 23.21 10.35 10.83
N TRP A 78 22.04 10.06 10.29
CA TRP A 78 20.88 9.64 11.07
C TRP A 78 21.09 8.28 11.74
N ALA A 79 21.69 7.32 11.03
CA ALA A 79 22.06 6.04 11.62
C ALA A 79 23.04 6.23 12.79
N ALA A 80 24.06 7.09 12.64
CA ALA A 80 24.98 7.44 13.72
C ALA A 80 24.29 8.15 14.90
N ALA A 81 23.24 8.94 14.64
CA ALA A 81 22.40 9.55 15.67
C ALA A 81 21.41 8.58 16.36
N GLY A 82 21.42 7.29 15.96
CA GLY A 82 20.60 6.23 16.54
C GLY A 82 19.19 6.13 15.93
N GLU A 83 18.93 6.76 14.79
CA GLU A 83 17.60 6.75 14.16
C GLU A 83 17.15 5.35 13.72
N CYS A 84 18.07 4.41 13.51
CA CYS A 84 17.70 3.03 13.21
C CYS A 84 16.82 2.39 14.31
N ALA A 85 17.01 2.80 15.57
CA ALA A 85 16.21 2.34 16.70
C ALA A 85 15.08 3.31 17.07
N LYS A 86 15.31 4.62 16.94
CA LYS A 86 14.30 5.66 17.27
C LYS A 86 13.21 5.79 16.21
N ASN A 87 13.54 5.55 14.95
CA ASN A 87 12.65 5.67 13.80
C ASN A 87 12.79 4.45 12.84
N PRO A 88 12.53 3.23 13.32
CA PRO A 88 12.75 2.00 12.56
C PRO A 88 11.84 1.94 11.32
N GLY A 89 10.65 2.54 11.35
CA GLY A 89 9.72 2.56 10.21
C GLY A 89 10.28 3.30 8.99
N TYR A 90 10.93 4.45 9.18
CA TYR A 90 11.59 5.17 8.09
C TYR A 90 12.92 4.54 7.73
N MET A 91 13.74 4.18 8.72
CA MET A 91 15.12 3.77 8.47
C MET A 91 15.22 2.34 7.92
N VAL A 92 14.53 1.39 8.56
CA VAL A 92 14.65 -0.06 8.30
C VAL A 92 13.42 -0.62 7.58
N GLY A 93 12.22 -0.15 7.93
CA GLY A 93 10.93 -0.74 7.54
C GLY A 93 10.40 -1.70 8.61
N THR A 94 9.18 -2.18 8.43
CA THR A 94 8.52 -3.17 9.32
C THR A 94 8.05 -4.39 8.52
N SER A 95 7.66 -5.49 9.19
CA SER A 95 7.13 -6.70 8.54
C SER A 95 5.95 -6.42 7.61
N ASP A 96 5.13 -5.43 7.98
CA ASP A 96 3.89 -5.07 7.26
C ASP A 96 4.07 -3.86 6.32
N SER A 97 5.29 -3.35 6.19
CA SER A 97 5.61 -2.19 5.35
C SER A 97 6.73 -2.50 4.35
N PRO A 98 6.74 -1.80 3.20
CA PRO A 98 7.89 -1.78 2.31
C PRO A 98 9.20 -1.43 3.04
N PRO A 99 10.35 -1.85 2.47
CA PRO A 99 11.65 -1.60 3.07
C PRO A 99 11.91 -0.12 3.35
N GLY A 100 12.53 0.18 4.49
CA GLY A 100 12.95 1.53 4.87
C GLY A 100 13.96 2.16 3.92
N PHE A 101 14.18 3.46 4.09
CA PHE A 101 14.94 4.34 3.21
C PHE A 101 16.45 4.32 3.49
N CYS A 102 16.86 3.88 4.67
CA CYS A 102 18.25 3.96 5.15
C CYS A 102 18.79 2.59 5.57
N ARG A 103 18.32 1.53 4.91
CA ARG A 103 18.59 0.14 5.29
C ARG A 103 20.07 -0.21 5.23
N LYS A 104 20.82 0.41 4.31
CA LYS A 104 22.26 0.20 4.18
C LYS A 104 23.00 0.85 5.36
N SER A 105 22.71 2.10 5.68
CA SER A 105 23.29 2.78 6.83
C SER A 105 22.90 2.14 8.18
N CYS A 106 21.74 1.50 8.26
CA CYS A 106 21.34 0.70 9.42
C CYS A 106 21.88 -0.74 9.44
N ASN A 107 22.72 -1.13 8.47
CA ASN A 107 23.35 -2.44 8.39
C ASN A 107 22.36 -3.63 8.37
N VAL A 108 21.14 -3.44 7.86
CA VAL A 108 20.10 -4.49 7.79
C VAL A 108 20.03 -5.19 6.43
N CYS A 109 20.95 -4.89 5.53
CA CYS A 109 21.04 -5.50 4.22
C CYS A 109 21.64 -6.91 4.31
N THR A 110 20.80 -7.94 4.44
CA THR A 110 21.26 -9.31 4.18
C THR A 110 21.35 -9.52 2.66
N LYS A 111 22.51 -9.98 2.18
CA LYS A 111 22.66 -10.36 0.77
C LYS A 111 21.61 -11.44 0.50
N SER A 112 20.69 -11.20 -0.43
CA SER A 112 19.88 -12.26 -1.01
C SER A 112 20.83 -13.25 -1.68
N THR A 113 21.27 -14.29 -0.97
CA THR A 113 21.86 -15.46 -1.63
C THR A 113 20.76 -16.03 -2.50
N SER A 114 20.90 -15.82 -3.80
CA SER A 114 20.18 -16.56 -4.83
C SER A 114 20.59 -18.04 -4.73
N SER A 115 20.09 -18.77 -3.73
CA SER A 115 19.96 -20.20 -3.88
C SER A 115 18.75 -20.42 -4.78
N SER A 116 19.03 -20.43 -6.08
CA SER A 116 18.17 -21.11 -7.05
C SER A 116 17.74 -22.44 -6.42
N PRO A 117 16.46 -22.77 -6.30
CA PRO A 117 16.09 -24.09 -5.87
C PRO A 117 16.57 -25.02 -6.98
N THR A 118 17.66 -25.73 -6.74
CA THR A 118 18.09 -26.85 -7.57
C THR A 118 16.86 -27.72 -7.77
N LEU A 119 16.33 -27.70 -9.00
CA LEU A 119 15.25 -28.57 -9.42
C LEU A 119 15.69 -30.00 -9.12
N LEU A 120 15.14 -30.59 -8.06
CA LEU A 120 15.19 -32.03 -7.86
C LEU A 120 14.46 -32.65 -9.07
N ARG A 121 15.23 -33.13 -10.05
CA ARG A 121 14.72 -33.90 -11.18
C ARG A 121 13.98 -35.11 -10.61
N ARG A 122 12.65 -35.14 -10.74
CA ARG A 122 11.88 -36.38 -10.61
C ARG A 122 12.25 -37.30 -11.79
N PRO A 123 12.54 -38.60 -11.56
CA PRO A 123 12.74 -39.55 -12.65
C PRO A 123 11.44 -39.72 -13.44
N LYS A 124 11.55 -39.76 -14.78
CA LYS A 124 10.45 -40.11 -15.68
C LYS A 124 9.99 -41.53 -15.35
N GLY A 125 8.70 -41.67 -15.02
CA GLY A 125 8.04 -42.97 -14.91
C GLY A 125 8.02 -43.67 -16.26
N SER A 126 8.14 -45.00 -16.18
CA SER A 126 8.05 -45.96 -17.29
C SER A 126 6.63 -46.10 -17.83
#